data_AF-B9TPK2-F1
#
_entry.id   AF-B9TPK2-F1
#
_cell.length_a   1.000
_cell.length_b   1.000
_cell.length_c   1.000
_cell.angle_alpha   90.00
_cell.angle_beta   90.00
_cell.angle_gamma   90.00
#
_symmetry.space_group_name_H-M   'P 1'
#
loop_
_entity.id
_entity.type
_entity.pdbx_description
1 polymer ?
#
loop_
_entity_poly.entity_id
_entity_poly.type
_entity_poly.pdbx_seq_one_letter_code
_entity_poly.pdbx_strand_id
1 'polypeptide(L)'
;LTLRVADREGQVLLTPTRPMPAGARAKQLRFDVALPAELGGRGTAVLVFDKRRDDALLARLGWTLILAAIGGTVVLSAAAAIGVRRELAPLRALVKQAAAVGVDRLELRLDGRDQVEELQPLILQINELLDRLAGAYRQMESFNADVAHELNTPIAILVNSCELALRRPRSPEELKEALGSNLEELHRIARIVADMLFLANAQRGATASREEEVELRELAAE
;
A
#
# COMPACT_ATOMS: atom_id res chain seq x y z
N LEU A 1 1.76 47.20 -46.42
CA LEU A 1 1.43 48.54 -45.92
C LEU A 1 0.84 49.33 -47.09
N THR A 2 -0.38 49.82 -46.98
CA THR A 2 -1.00 50.65 -48.00
C THR A 2 -1.61 51.87 -47.32
N LEU A 3 -1.25 53.06 -47.80
CA LEU A 3 -1.75 54.34 -47.31
C LEU A 3 -2.82 54.85 -48.28
N ARG A 4 -3.99 55.20 -47.76
CA ARG A 4 -5.03 55.91 -48.52
C ARG A 4 -5.31 57.23 -47.82
N VAL A 5 -5.26 58.33 -48.56
CA VAL A 5 -5.62 59.66 -48.04
C VAL A 5 -6.88 60.13 -48.76
N ALA A 6 -7.89 60.55 -48.01
CA ALA A 6 -9.13 61.10 -48.54
C ALA A 6 -9.43 62.46 -47.89
N ASP A 7 -10.04 63.35 -48.68
CA ASP A 7 -10.56 64.63 -48.19
C ASP A 7 -11.90 64.44 -47.45
N ARG A 8 -12.40 65.49 -46.79
CA ARG A 8 -13.65 65.52 -46.01
C ARG A 8 -14.91 65.12 -46.80
N GLU A 9 -14.90 65.28 -48.12
CA GLU A 9 -15.98 64.85 -49.02
C GLU A 9 -15.87 63.38 -49.44
N GLY A 10 -14.84 62.65 -48.97
CA GLY A 10 -14.62 61.24 -49.28
C GLY A 10 -13.92 60.98 -50.61
N GLN A 11 -13.49 62.02 -51.34
CA GLN A 11 -12.64 61.87 -52.52
C GLN A 11 -11.24 61.38 -52.13
N VAL A 12 -10.81 60.29 -52.77
CA VAL A 12 -9.48 59.68 -52.53
C VAL A 12 -8.43 60.50 -53.29
N LEU A 13 -7.63 61.26 -52.54
CA LEU A 13 -6.57 62.11 -53.07
C LEU A 13 -5.30 61.31 -53.42
N LEU A 14 -5.08 60.17 -52.73
CA LEU A 14 -3.98 59.25 -52.98
C LEU A 14 -4.49 57.82 -53.09
N THR A 15 -4.43 57.29 -54.31
CA THR A 15 -4.79 55.89 -54.60
C THR A 15 -3.67 54.96 -54.13
N PRO A 16 -3.96 53.89 -53.37
CA PRO A 16 -2.94 52.98 -52.89
C PRO A 16 -2.24 52.28 -54.05
N THR A 17 -0.90 52.19 -54.00
CA THR A 17 -0.03 51.53 -54.99
C THR A 17 -0.26 50.02 -55.14
N ARG A 18 -1.13 49.42 -54.32
CA ARG A 18 -1.53 48.01 -54.43
C ARG A 18 -3.00 47.85 -54.02
N PRO A 19 -3.87 47.27 -54.87
CA PRO A 19 -5.27 47.08 -54.52
C PRO A 19 -5.40 46.12 -53.34
N MET A 20 -6.27 46.47 -52.40
CA MET A 20 -6.52 45.69 -51.19
C MET A 20 -7.33 44.44 -51.56
N PRO A 21 -6.89 43.21 -51.24
CA PRO A 21 -7.71 42.03 -51.45
C PRO A 21 -8.92 42.07 -50.51
N ALA A 22 -10.13 41.95 -51.07
CA ALA A 22 -11.38 41.92 -50.31
C ALA A 22 -11.34 40.76 -49.29
N GLY A 23 -11.63 41.07 -48.01
CA GLY A 23 -11.65 40.08 -46.92
C GLY A 23 -10.34 39.92 -46.13
N ALA A 24 -9.40 40.85 -46.21
CA ALA A 24 -8.25 40.85 -45.30
C ALA A 24 -8.65 41.35 -43.90
N ARG A 25 -8.41 40.54 -42.85
CA ARG A 25 -8.37 41.01 -41.45
C ARG A 25 -7.22 41.99 -41.32
N ALA A 26 -7.51 43.26 -41.55
CA ALA A 26 -6.52 44.31 -41.56
C ALA A 26 -6.82 45.30 -40.45
N LYS A 27 -5.82 45.61 -39.63
CA LYS A 27 -5.97 46.66 -38.62
C LYS A 27 -5.81 48.00 -39.34
N GLN A 28 -6.85 48.81 -39.32
CA GLN A 28 -6.86 50.14 -39.92
C GLN A 28 -6.60 51.18 -38.84
N LEU A 29 -5.58 52.01 -39.00
CA LEU A 29 -5.37 53.21 -38.20
C LEU A 29 -5.78 54.43 -39.02
N ARG A 30 -6.64 55.26 -38.45
CA ARG A 30 -7.08 56.52 -39.06
C ARG A 30 -6.41 57.66 -38.30
N PHE A 31 -5.79 58.58 -39.02
CA PHE A 31 -5.22 59.78 -38.44
C PHE A 31 -5.58 60.98 -39.31
N ASP A 32 -5.82 62.11 -38.64
CA ASP A 32 -6.11 63.37 -39.31
C ASP A 32 -4.80 64.01 -39.75
N VAL A 33 -4.74 64.40 -41.03
CA VAL A 33 -3.57 65.01 -41.65
C VAL A 33 -3.95 66.40 -42.11
N ALA A 34 -3.12 67.39 -41.82
CA ALA A 34 -3.25 68.72 -42.38
C ALA A 34 -2.92 68.65 -43.88
N LEU A 35 -3.90 68.97 -44.72
CA LEU A 35 -3.72 69.04 -46.16
C LEU A 35 -3.40 70.49 -46.57
N PRO A 36 -2.66 70.73 -47.67
CA PRO A 36 -2.50 72.06 -48.23
C PRO A 36 -3.86 72.74 -48.47
N ALA A 37 -3.93 74.06 -48.38
CA ALA A 37 -5.19 74.81 -48.45
C ALA A 37 -5.98 74.58 -49.76
N GLU A 38 -5.29 74.22 -50.85
CA GLU A 38 -5.90 73.86 -52.14
C GLU A 38 -6.68 72.54 -52.14
N LEU A 39 -6.53 71.72 -51.08
CA LEU A 39 -7.08 70.37 -50.95
C LEU A 39 -7.96 70.23 -49.68
N GLY A 40 -8.60 71.32 -49.23
CA GLY A 40 -9.59 71.25 -48.15
C GLY A 40 -9.02 71.37 -46.72
N GLY A 41 -7.72 71.59 -46.55
CA GLY A 41 -7.08 71.98 -45.28
C GLY A 41 -6.94 70.89 -44.21
N ARG A 42 -7.81 69.87 -44.19
CA ARG A 42 -7.72 68.70 -43.31
C ARG A 42 -8.28 67.46 -44.01
N GLY A 43 -7.48 66.42 -44.13
CA GLY A 43 -7.90 65.12 -44.66
C GLY A 43 -7.71 64.00 -43.65
N THR A 44 -8.22 62.82 -43.98
CA THR A 44 -8.06 61.62 -43.16
C THR A 44 -7.17 60.62 -43.91
N ALA A 45 -6.08 60.21 -43.27
CA ALA A 45 -5.22 59.16 -43.76
C ALA A 45 -5.56 57.83 -43.07
N VAL A 46 -5.71 56.77 -43.85
CA VAL A 46 -5.99 55.41 -43.39
C VAL A 46 -4.80 54.52 -43.71
N LEU A 47 -4.17 53.99 -42.66
CA LEU A 47 -3.07 53.03 -42.74
C LEU A 47 -3.59 51.62 -42.48
N VAL A 48 -3.38 50.71 -43.43
CA VAL A 48 -3.88 49.34 -43.36
C VAL A 48 -2.72 48.37 -43.20
N PHE A 49 -2.72 47.61 -42.10
CA PHE A 49 -1.76 46.54 -41.80
C PHE A 49 -2.36 45.17 -42.10
N ASP A 50 -1.67 44.36 -42.91
CA ASP A 50 -2.07 42.97 -43.17
C ASP A 50 -1.63 42.08 -41.99
N LYS A 51 -2.61 41.62 -41.19
CA LYS A 51 -2.37 40.80 -39.99
C LYS A 51 -2.30 39.30 -40.28
N ARG A 52 -2.48 38.86 -41.54
CA ARG A 52 -2.51 37.42 -41.88
C ARG A 52 -1.23 36.68 -41.52
N ARG A 53 -0.08 37.35 -41.65
CA ARG A 53 1.23 36.77 -41.28
C ARG A 53 1.35 36.62 -39.76
N ASP A 54 0.91 37.62 -39.01
CA ASP A 54 0.96 37.60 -37.55
C ASP A 54 0.02 36.52 -36.97
N ASP A 55 -1.20 36.40 -37.49
CA ASP A 55 -2.16 35.38 -37.04
C ASP A 55 -1.66 33.96 -37.34
N ALA A 56 -1.04 33.74 -38.50
CA ALA A 56 -0.44 32.45 -38.85
C ALA A 56 0.78 32.12 -37.98
N LEU A 57 1.61 33.11 -37.63
CA LEU A 57 2.73 32.95 -36.70
C LEU A 57 2.23 32.61 -35.30
N LEU A 58 1.22 33.32 -34.79
CA LEU A 58 0.61 33.05 -33.49
C LEU A 58 -0.03 31.67 -33.42
N ALA A 59 -0.72 31.23 -34.48
CA ALA A 59 -1.29 29.89 -34.56
C ALA A 59 -0.22 28.80 -34.56
N ARG A 60 0.88 28.99 -35.30
CA ARG A 60 2.03 28.06 -35.30
C ARG A 60 2.68 27.99 -33.93
N LEU A 61 2.93 29.13 -33.29
CA LEU A 61 3.47 29.19 -31.94
C LEU A 61 2.54 28.48 -30.94
N GLY A 62 1.23 28.73 -31.00
CA GLY A 62 0.23 28.06 -30.18
C GLY A 62 0.27 26.54 -30.32
N TRP A 63 0.27 26.03 -31.55
CA TRP A 63 0.38 24.59 -31.80
C TRP A 63 1.70 23.99 -31.31
N THR A 64 2.83 24.67 -31.53
CA THR A 64 4.13 24.19 -31.02
C THR A 64 4.17 24.16 -29.48
N LEU A 65 3.58 25.15 -28.81
CA LEU A 65 3.49 25.19 -27.35
C LEU A 65 2.59 24.09 -26.81
N ILE A 66 1.44 23.84 -27.45
CA ILE A 66 0.54 22.75 -27.07
C ILE A 66 1.25 21.40 -27.23
N LEU A 67 1.89 21.16 -28.38
CA LEU A 67 2.63 19.92 -28.63
C LEU A 67 3.79 19.74 -27.65
N ALA A 68 4.53 20.80 -27.35
CA ALA A 68 5.61 20.77 -26.37
C ALA A 68 5.08 20.51 -24.95
N ALA A 69 3.95 21.12 -24.56
CA ALA A 69 3.33 20.92 -23.26
C ALA A 69 2.82 19.48 -23.09
N ILE A 70 2.13 18.95 -24.09
CA ILE A 70 1.64 17.57 -24.10
C ILE A 70 2.84 16.60 -24.08
N GLY A 71 3.81 16.80 -24.96
CA GLY A 71 5.01 15.98 -25.03
C GLY A 71 5.79 15.97 -23.72
N GLY A 72 6.01 17.16 -23.13
CA GLY A 72 6.66 17.31 -21.83
C GLY A 72 5.90 16.60 -20.71
N THR A 73 4.57 16.72 -20.69
CA THR A 73 3.72 16.03 -19.71
C THR A 73 3.83 14.52 -19.84
N VAL A 74 3.72 13.98 -21.06
CA VAL A 74 3.81 12.54 -21.32
C VAL A 74 5.16 11.99 -20.90
N VAL A 75 6.26 12.67 -21.24
CA VAL A 75 7.62 12.26 -20.87
C VAL A 75 7.79 12.28 -19.36
N LEU A 76 7.34 13.34 -18.68
CA LEU A 76 7.45 13.47 -17.24
C LEU A 76 6.60 12.40 -16.52
N SER A 77 5.38 12.15 -16.97
CA SER A 77 4.51 11.10 -16.43
C SER A 77 5.11 9.71 -16.62
N ALA A 78 5.67 9.42 -17.80
CA ALA A 78 6.32 8.14 -18.06
C ALA A 78 7.56 7.95 -17.18
N ALA A 79 8.40 8.98 -17.05
CA ALA A 79 9.58 8.97 -16.19
C ALA A 79 9.20 8.73 -14.72
N ALA A 80 8.20 9.45 -14.22
CA ALA A 80 7.69 9.27 -12.85
C ALA A 80 7.15 7.84 -12.63
N ALA A 81 6.35 7.32 -13.57
CA ALA A 81 5.80 5.97 -13.47
C ALA A 81 6.89 4.89 -13.45
N ILE A 82 7.95 5.05 -14.23
CA ILE A 82 9.10 4.12 -14.24
C ILE A 82 9.90 4.26 -12.95
N GLY A 83 10.13 5.48 -12.46
CA GLY A 83 10.81 5.76 -11.20
C GLY A 83 10.14 5.06 -10.02
N VAL A 84 8.83 5.32 -9.81
CA VAL A 84 8.04 4.70 -8.74
C VAL A 84 8.05 3.17 -8.82
N ARG A 85 7.97 2.60 -10.04
CA ARG A 85 7.99 1.14 -10.21
C ARG A 85 9.33 0.52 -9.80
N ARG A 86 10.44 1.23 -10.03
CA ARG A 86 11.79 0.80 -9.63
C ARG A 86 12.01 0.96 -8.14
N GLU A 87 11.61 2.09 -7.58
CA GLU A 87 11.71 2.36 -6.14
C GLU A 87 10.91 1.38 -5.29
N LEU A 88 9.73 0.95 -5.78
CA LEU A 88 8.91 -0.05 -5.09
C LEU A 88 9.27 -1.51 -5.42
N ALA A 89 10.23 -1.76 -6.30
CA ALA A 89 10.63 -3.13 -6.65
C ALA A 89 11.20 -3.91 -5.45
N PRO A 90 12.09 -3.34 -4.60
CA PRO A 90 12.61 -4.02 -3.41
C PRO A 90 11.50 -4.39 -2.42
N LEU A 91 10.55 -3.47 -2.19
CA LEU A 91 9.37 -3.72 -1.35
C LEU A 91 8.52 -4.89 -1.89
N ARG A 92 8.29 -4.95 -3.21
CA ARG A 92 7.56 -6.08 -3.82
C ARG A 92 8.31 -7.41 -3.66
N ALA A 93 9.64 -7.39 -3.65
CA ALA A 93 10.44 -8.59 -3.41
C ALA A 93 10.26 -9.08 -1.96
N LEU A 94 10.29 -8.18 -0.97
CA LEU A 94 10.02 -8.53 0.43
C LEU A 94 8.59 -9.06 0.62
N VAL A 95 7.59 -8.46 -0.03
CA VAL A 95 6.21 -8.97 0.01
C VAL A 95 6.12 -10.40 -0.53
N LYS A 96 6.84 -10.72 -1.61
CA LYS A 96 6.89 -12.09 -2.14
C LYS A 96 7.57 -13.07 -1.19
N GLN A 97 8.64 -12.65 -0.51
CA GLN A 97 9.29 -13.47 0.51
C GLN A 97 8.37 -13.71 1.71
N ALA A 98 7.70 -12.65 2.19
CA ALA A 98 6.73 -12.74 3.29
C ALA A 98 5.55 -13.65 2.91
N ALA A 99 5.05 -13.58 1.68
CA ALA A 99 3.99 -14.46 1.19
C ALA A 99 4.42 -15.93 1.06
N ALA A 100 5.72 -16.21 1.02
CA ALA A 100 6.25 -17.57 1.02
C ALA A 100 6.41 -18.15 2.44
N VAL A 101 6.31 -17.32 3.48
CA VAL A 101 6.24 -17.77 4.87
C VAL A 101 4.85 -18.36 5.09
N GLY A 102 4.81 -19.62 5.49
CA GLY A 102 3.59 -20.35 5.84
C GLY A 102 3.86 -21.30 7.00
N VAL A 103 2.81 -21.96 7.50
CA VAL A 103 2.88 -22.87 8.65
C VAL A 103 3.99 -23.93 8.47
N ASP A 104 4.11 -24.47 7.27
CA ASP A 104 5.09 -25.51 6.92
C ASP A 104 6.52 -24.96 6.68
N ARG A 105 6.69 -23.63 6.71
CA ARG A 105 7.93 -22.91 6.38
C ARG A 105 8.20 -21.75 7.32
N LEU A 106 7.87 -21.90 8.61
CA LEU A 106 8.13 -20.88 9.62
C LEU A 106 9.62 -20.60 9.85
N GLU A 107 10.52 -21.42 9.31
CA GLU A 107 11.97 -21.21 9.37
C GLU A 107 12.49 -20.24 8.30
N LEU A 108 11.68 -19.93 7.29
CA LEU A 108 12.08 -18.96 6.27
C LEU A 108 12.21 -17.56 6.90
N ARG A 109 13.27 -16.85 6.54
CA ARG A 109 13.50 -15.47 6.97
C ARG A 109 13.51 -14.54 5.77
N LEU A 110 13.14 -13.29 6.00
CA LEU A 110 13.27 -12.25 5.00
C LEU A 110 14.75 -11.97 4.75
N ASP A 111 15.16 -11.98 3.49
CA ASP A 111 16.52 -11.66 3.05
C ASP A 111 16.64 -10.17 2.73
N GLY A 112 17.49 -9.49 3.51
CA GLY A 112 17.77 -8.06 3.41
C GLY A 112 19.06 -7.69 2.68
N ARG A 113 19.81 -8.64 2.10
CA ARG A 113 21.13 -8.34 1.50
C ARG A 113 21.07 -7.34 0.33
N ASP A 114 20.03 -7.43 -0.48
CA ASP A 114 19.83 -6.58 -1.67
C ASP A 114 18.78 -5.47 -1.45
N GLN A 115 18.48 -5.16 -0.18
CA GLN A 115 17.45 -4.19 0.18
C GLN A 115 18.06 -2.84 0.53
N VAL A 116 17.26 -1.78 0.37
CA VAL A 116 17.66 -0.42 0.75
C VAL A 116 17.79 -0.29 2.26
N GLU A 117 18.68 0.58 2.73
CA GLU A 117 19.03 0.74 4.15
C GLU A 117 17.81 1.04 5.02
N GLU A 118 16.85 1.80 4.50
CA GLU A 118 15.61 2.19 5.17
C GLU A 118 14.70 1.00 5.48
N LEU A 119 14.82 -0.10 4.73
CA LEU A 119 14.03 -1.33 4.95
C LEU A 119 14.71 -2.30 5.92
N GLN A 120 16.01 -2.14 6.20
CA GLN A 120 16.75 -3.06 7.07
C GLN A 120 16.16 -3.15 8.49
N PRO A 121 15.79 -2.05 9.17
CA PRO A 121 15.16 -2.13 10.49
C PRO A 121 13.84 -2.91 10.48
N LEU A 122 13.04 -2.75 9.42
CA LEU A 122 11.77 -3.46 9.27
C LEU A 122 12.00 -4.96 9.05
N ILE A 123 12.97 -5.33 8.21
CA ILE A 123 13.34 -6.72 7.96
C ILE A 123 13.79 -7.40 9.25
N LEU A 124 14.61 -6.72 10.05
CA LEU A 124 15.06 -7.22 11.35
C LEU A 124 13.89 -7.45 12.31
N GLN A 125 12.98 -6.48 12.44
CA GLN A 125 11.80 -6.62 13.31
C GLN A 125 10.88 -7.75 12.85
N ILE A 126 10.63 -7.89 11.55
CA ILE A 126 9.81 -8.99 11.03
C ILE A 126 10.48 -10.32 11.31
N ASN A 127 11.79 -10.46 11.08
CA ASN A 127 12.51 -11.69 11.36
C ASN A 127 12.47 -12.04 12.86
N GLU A 128 12.59 -11.07 13.75
CA GLU A 128 12.46 -11.29 15.19
C GLU A 128 11.04 -11.77 15.57
N LEU A 129 10.00 -11.20 14.97
CA LEU A 129 8.63 -11.67 15.14
C LEU A 129 8.46 -13.11 14.63
N LEU A 130 9.07 -13.44 13.48
CA LEU A 130 9.06 -14.80 12.93
C LEU A 130 9.81 -15.78 13.83
N ASP A 131 10.91 -15.37 14.48
CA ASP A 131 11.63 -16.18 15.46
C ASP A 131 10.78 -16.49 16.68
N ARG A 132 10.10 -15.46 17.23
CA ARG A 132 9.17 -15.63 18.36
C ARG A 132 8.01 -16.55 18.00
N LEU A 133 7.44 -16.39 16.80
CA LEU A 133 6.35 -17.23 16.30
C LEU A 133 6.81 -18.69 16.13
N ALA A 134 7.99 -18.92 15.54
CA ALA A 134 8.57 -20.26 15.38
C ALA A 134 8.85 -20.92 16.74
N GLY A 135 9.33 -20.15 17.72
CA GLY A 135 9.49 -20.62 19.10
C GLY A 135 8.17 -21.08 19.72
N ALA A 136 7.14 -20.24 19.65
CA ALA A 136 5.81 -20.55 20.18
C ALA A 136 5.18 -21.77 19.50
N TYR A 137 5.33 -21.90 18.17
CA TYR A 137 4.80 -23.04 17.42
C TYR A 137 5.47 -24.36 17.83
N ARG A 138 6.81 -24.40 17.90
CA ARG A 138 7.55 -25.60 18.36
C ARG A 138 7.15 -26.01 19.77
N GLN A 139 6.95 -25.03 20.66
CA GLN A 139 6.51 -25.32 22.02
C GLN A 139 5.09 -25.91 22.04
N MET A 140 4.18 -25.39 21.21
CA MET A 140 2.83 -25.93 21.07
C MET A 140 2.83 -27.35 20.50
N GLU A 141 3.67 -27.62 19.49
CA GLU A 141 3.81 -28.93 18.87
C GLU A 141 4.35 -29.97 19.85
N SER A 142 5.44 -29.64 20.56
CA SER A 142 6.00 -30.51 21.61
C SER A 142 4.96 -30.79 22.70
N PHE A 143 4.30 -29.75 23.19
CA PHE A 143 3.26 -29.90 24.21
C PHE A 143 2.14 -30.84 23.74
N ASN A 144 1.63 -30.67 22.51
CA ASN A 144 0.60 -31.55 21.97
C ASN A 144 1.08 -33.01 21.85
N ALA A 145 2.34 -33.22 21.45
CA ALA A 145 2.92 -34.55 21.36
C ALA A 145 3.03 -35.22 22.74
N ASP A 146 3.50 -34.46 23.74
CA ASP A 146 3.64 -34.91 25.13
C ASP A 146 2.27 -35.25 25.74
N VAL A 147 1.27 -34.38 25.56
CA VAL A 147 -0.13 -34.61 25.95
C VAL A 147 -0.67 -35.90 25.35
N ALA A 148 -0.50 -36.08 24.04
CA ALA A 148 -1.00 -37.26 23.35
C ALA A 148 -0.35 -38.54 23.89
N HIS A 149 0.95 -38.50 24.22
CA HIS A 149 1.65 -39.65 24.79
C HIS A 149 1.19 -39.97 26.22
N GLU A 150 1.10 -38.96 27.07
CA GLU A 150 0.63 -39.08 28.46
C GLU A 150 -0.82 -39.55 28.57
N LEU A 151 -1.67 -39.27 27.57
CA LEU A 151 -3.06 -39.74 27.51
C LEU A 151 -3.21 -41.12 26.86
N ASN A 152 -2.40 -41.46 25.85
CA ASN A 152 -2.52 -42.75 25.17
C ASN A 152 -2.20 -43.94 26.08
N THR A 153 -1.22 -43.79 26.96
CA THR A 153 -0.84 -44.84 27.92
C THR A 153 -1.98 -45.24 28.87
N PRO A 154 -2.60 -44.32 29.63
CA PRO A 154 -3.71 -44.64 30.53
C PRO A 154 -4.94 -45.17 29.76
N ILE A 155 -5.21 -44.64 28.57
CA ILE A 155 -6.30 -45.12 27.72
C ILE A 155 -6.05 -46.57 27.28
N ALA A 156 -4.83 -46.92 26.87
CA ALA A 156 -4.50 -48.28 26.50
C ALA A 156 -4.62 -49.26 27.68
N ILE A 157 -4.25 -48.83 28.89
CA ILE A 157 -4.43 -49.61 30.12
C ILE A 157 -5.92 -49.88 30.38
N LEU A 158 -6.76 -48.83 30.30
CA LEU A 158 -8.21 -48.93 30.46
C LEU A 158 -8.84 -49.90 29.44
N VAL A 159 -8.46 -49.78 28.17
CA VAL A 159 -8.96 -50.65 27.09
C VAL A 159 -8.55 -52.10 27.36
N ASN A 160 -7.26 -52.37 27.64
CA ASN A 160 -6.78 -53.71 27.93
C ASN A 160 -7.45 -54.33 29.16
N SER A 161 -7.65 -53.55 30.23
CA SER A 161 -8.34 -53.98 31.44
C SER A 161 -9.79 -54.41 31.14
N CYS A 162 -10.51 -53.59 30.36
CA CYS A 162 -11.86 -53.92 29.90
C CYS A 162 -11.91 -55.17 29.01
N GLU A 163 -11.03 -55.29 28.02
CA GLU A 163 -10.93 -56.48 27.17
C GLU A 163 -10.66 -57.76 27.98
N LEU A 164 -9.75 -57.65 28.94
CA LEU A 164 -9.37 -58.74 29.82
C LEU A 164 -10.50 -59.13 30.79
N ALA A 165 -11.30 -58.16 31.24
CA ALA A 165 -12.50 -58.39 32.04
C ALA A 165 -13.63 -59.07 31.22
N LEU A 166 -13.75 -58.74 29.93
CA LEU A 166 -14.77 -59.29 29.02
C LEU A 166 -14.42 -60.69 28.46
N ARG A 167 -13.14 -61.07 28.44
CA ARG A 167 -12.67 -62.33 27.82
C ARG A 167 -13.21 -63.61 28.44
N ARG A 168 -13.53 -63.63 29.74
CA ARG A 168 -14.03 -64.82 30.45
C ARG A 168 -14.87 -64.42 31.66
N PRO A 169 -15.79 -65.28 32.14
CA PRO A 169 -16.49 -65.06 33.41
C PRO A 169 -15.48 -64.88 34.56
N ARG A 170 -15.77 -63.92 35.45
CA ARG A 170 -14.93 -63.55 36.60
C ARG A 170 -15.72 -63.54 37.88
N SER A 171 -15.03 -63.70 39.01
CA SER A 171 -15.65 -63.51 40.31
C SER A 171 -16.03 -62.04 40.53
N PRO A 172 -17.02 -61.75 41.38
CA PRO A 172 -17.35 -60.38 41.76
C PRO A 172 -16.15 -59.59 42.31
N GLU A 173 -15.25 -60.26 43.03
CA GLU A 173 -14.03 -59.68 43.60
C GLU A 173 -13.03 -59.26 42.50
N GLU A 174 -12.74 -60.15 41.53
CA GLU A 174 -11.87 -59.83 40.39
C GLU A 174 -12.42 -58.65 39.56
N LEU A 175 -13.75 -58.56 39.41
CA LEU A 175 -14.40 -57.47 38.68
C LEU A 175 -14.29 -56.14 39.44
N LYS A 176 -14.45 -56.18 40.76
CA LYS A 176 -14.33 -55.02 41.64
C LYS A 176 -12.92 -54.45 41.63
N GLU A 177 -11.90 -55.31 41.62
CA GLU A 177 -10.50 -54.92 41.50
C GLU A 177 -10.21 -54.25 40.15
N ALA A 178 -10.69 -54.83 39.04
CA ALA A 178 -10.53 -54.25 37.71
C ALA A 178 -11.22 -52.87 37.58
N LEU A 179 -12.43 -52.73 38.13
CA LEU A 179 -13.13 -51.44 38.17
C LEU A 179 -12.41 -50.42 39.05
N GLY A 180 -11.83 -50.85 40.17
CA GLY A 180 -11.00 -49.99 41.03
C GLY A 180 -9.77 -49.46 40.29
N SER A 181 -9.01 -50.34 39.62
CA SER A 181 -7.86 -49.94 38.80
C SER A 181 -8.27 -49.00 37.66
N ASN A 182 -9.40 -49.27 36.99
CA ASN A 182 -9.91 -48.37 35.95
C ASN A 182 -10.31 -47.00 36.51
N LEU A 183 -10.89 -46.94 37.71
CA LEU A 183 -11.26 -45.68 38.35
C LEU A 183 -10.03 -44.84 38.70
N GLU A 184 -8.95 -45.46 39.18
CA GLU A 184 -7.67 -44.78 39.41
C GLU A 184 -7.12 -44.15 38.13
N GLU A 185 -7.19 -44.87 37.02
CA GLU A 185 -6.68 -44.37 35.74
C GLU A 185 -7.54 -43.27 35.14
N LEU A 186 -8.86 -43.33 35.32
CA LEU A 186 -9.77 -42.22 35.00
C LEU A 186 -9.46 -40.97 35.84
N HIS A 187 -9.16 -41.13 37.14
CA HIS A 187 -8.71 -39.99 37.98
C HIS A 187 -7.35 -39.44 37.53
N ARG A 188 -6.45 -40.29 37.04
CA ARG A 188 -5.17 -39.86 36.45
C ARG A 188 -5.41 -38.99 35.22
N ILE A 189 -6.23 -39.45 34.28
CA ILE A 189 -6.62 -38.68 33.09
C ILE A 189 -7.28 -37.35 33.49
N ALA A 190 -8.20 -37.36 34.45
CA ALA A 190 -8.89 -36.16 34.90
C ALA A 190 -7.91 -35.10 35.47
N ARG A 191 -6.89 -35.53 36.23
CA ARG A 191 -5.83 -34.64 36.73
C ARG A 191 -4.99 -34.06 35.60
N ILE A 192 -4.56 -34.89 34.65
CA ILE A 192 -3.79 -34.45 33.47
C ILE A 192 -4.56 -33.34 32.72
N VAL A 193 -5.86 -33.53 32.49
CA VAL A 193 -6.71 -32.52 31.82
C VAL A 193 -6.87 -31.25 32.66
N ALA A 194 -7.04 -31.37 33.98
CA ALA A 194 -7.13 -30.22 34.88
C ALA A 194 -5.84 -29.39 34.88
N ASP A 195 -4.68 -30.05 34.92
CA ASP A 195 -3.37 -29.40 34.86
C ASP A 195 -3.16 -28.66 33.53
N MET A 196 -3.62 -29.25 32.42
CA MET A 196 -3.57 -28.60 31.10
C MET A 196 -4.44 -27.34 31.03
N LEU A 197 -5.67 -27.39 31.57
CA LEU A 197 -6.55 -26.23 31.64
C LEU A 197 -5.98 -25.13 32.55
N PHE A 198 -5.34 -25.52 33.66
CA PHE A 198 -4.66 -24.59 34.55
C PHE A 198 -3.50 -23.88 33.82
N LEU A 199 -2.62 -24.63 33.16
CA LEU A 199 -1.48 -24.08 32.39
C LEU A 199 -1.94 -23.15 31.25
N ALA A 200 -2.97 -23.55 30.50
CA ALA A 200 -3.52 -22.75 29.41
C ALA A 200 -4.15 -21.42 29.91
N ASN A 201 -4.76 -21.43 31.10
CA ASN A 201 -5.31 -20.23 31.72
C ASN A 201 -4.23 -19.35 32.36
N ALA A 202 -3.22 -19.94 32.98
CA ALA A 202 -2.09 -19.22 33.57
C ALA A 202 -1.29 -18.44 32.51
N GLN A 203 -1.08 -19.01 31.32
CA GLN A 203 -0.43 -18.29 30.21
C GLN A 203 -1.22 -17.05 29.75
N ARG A 204 -2.56 -17.09 29.83
CA ARG A 204 -3.42 -15.93 29.52
C ARG A 204 -3.43 -14.89 30.65
N GLY A 205 -3.34 -15.34 31.89
CA GLY A 205 -3.31 -14.49 33.10
C GLY A 205 -1.97 -13.81 33.35
N ALA A 206 -0.84 -14.44 32.99
CA ALA A 206 0.50 -13.86 33.15
C ALA A 206 0.69 -12.55 32.37
N THR A 207 -0.04 -12.35 31.26
CA THR A 207 -0.08 -11.06 30.54
C THR A 207 -0.95 -9.99 31.19
N ALA A 208 -1.78 -10.34 32.17
CA ALA A 208 -2.71 -9.43 32.86
C ALA A 208 -2.29 -9.09 34.30
N SER A 209 -1.24 -9.73 34.84
CA SER A 209 -0.75 -9.42 36.18
C SER A 209 0.09 -8.15 36.16
N ARG A 210 -0.56 -7.02 36.40
CA ARG A 210 0.10 -5.82 36.89
C ARG A 210 0.40 -6.09 38.36
N GLU A 211 1.60 -6.55 38.66
CA GLU A 211 2.07 -6.77 40.03
C GLU A 211 1.92 -5.46 40.82
N GLU A 212 0.99 -5.45 41.79
CA GLU A 212 1.09 -4.54 42.92
C GLU A 212 2.19 -5.10 43.83
N GLU A 213 3.24 -4.32 44.08
CA GLU A 213 4.27 -4.67 45.05
C GLU A 213 3.63 -4.79 46.44
N VAL A 214 3.47 -6.02 46.94
CA VAL A 214 2.99 -6.27 48.30
C VAL A 214 4.20 -6.52 49.20
N GLU A 215 4.31 -5.77 50.31
CA GLU A 215 5.33 -6.03 51.32
C GLU A 215 5.07 -7.38 52.01
N LEU A 216 5.97 -8.34 51.81
CA LEU A 216 5.90 -9.70 52.36
C LEU A 216 5.79 -9.75 53.90
N ARG A 217 6.11 -8.64 54.59
CA ARG A 217 6.05 -8.54 56.04
C ARG A 217 4.61 -8.38 56.56
N GLU A 218 3.71 -7.77 55.78
CA GLU A 218 2.29 -7.66 56.14
C GLU A 218 1.56 -9.00 55.94
N LEU A 219 1.89 -9.76 54.89
CA LEU A 219 1.25 -11.06 54.59
C LEU A 219 1.58 -12.15 55.62
N ALA A 220 2.73 -12.06 56.29
CA ALA A 220 3.14 -13.01 57.33
C ALA A 220 2.54 -12.70 58.72
N ALA A 221 1.83 -11.58 58.85
CA ALA A 221 1.21 -11.15 60.10
C ALA A 221 -0.31 -11.45 60.19
N GLU A 222 -0.92 -11.98 59.12
CA GLU A 222 -2.24 -12.65 59.13
C GLU A 222 -2.11 -14.15 59.42
#